data_AF-A0A1Y3BDV7-F1
#
_entry.id   AF-A0A1Y3BDV7-F1
#
_cell.length_a   1.000
_cell.length_b   1.000
_cell.length_c   1.000
_cell.angle_alpha   90.00
_cell.angle_beta   90.00
_cell.angle_gamma   90.00
#
_symmetry.space_group_name_H-M   'P 1'
#
loop_
_entity.id
_entity.type
_entity.pdbx_description
1 polymer ?
#
loop_
_entity_poly.entity_id
_entity_poly.type
_entity_poly.pdbx_seq_one_letter_code
_entity_poly.pdbx_strand_id
1 'polypeptide(L)'
;MMANDYDNFQLIEINSHSLFSKWFSESGKLVLKLFDNIREFAEDPTNMIFVLIDEVESLAYDRQRINSADPTDAVRVVNAILTQLDSIKQYPNIIILATSNVSKSMDNAFVDRADIIQFVGLPSSQMVYEILRSSIMELIQSRVI
;
A
#
# COMPACT_ATOMS: atom_id res chain seq x y z
N MET A 1 -9.53 -18.97 -8.91
CA MET A 1 -10.94 -18.93 -8.47
C MET A 1 -11.48 -17.51 -8.34
N MET A 2 -10.64 -16.48 -8.15
CA MET A 2 -11.08 -15.07 -7.94
C MET A 2 -11.60 -14.31 -9.18
N ALA A 3 -11.33 -14.75 -10.41
CA ALA A 3 -11.55 -13.91 -11.60
C ALA A 3 -12.99 -13.96 -12.17
N ASN A 4 -13.84 -14.89 -11.72
CA ASN A 4 -15.20 -15.06 -12.23
C ASN A 4 -16.29 -14.50 -11.29
N ASP A 5 -15.91 -14.06 -10.09
CA ASP A 5 -16.85 -13.59 -9.05
C ASP A 5 -16.99 -12.05 -9.03
N TYR A 6 -16.13 -11.35 -9.78
CA TYR A 6 -16.09 -9.88 -9.83
C TYR A 6 -16.09 -9.40 -11.29
N ASP A 7 -16.90 -8.39 -11.57
CA ASP A 7 -17.04 -7.79 -12.90
C ASP A 7 -16.01 -6.68 -13.13
N ASN A 8 -15.59 -5.99 -12.05
CA ASN A 8 -14.62 -4.91 -12.12
C ASN A 8 -13.50 -5.07 -11.09
N PHE A 9 -12.31 -4.63 -11.48
CA PHE A 9 -11.13 -4.60 -10.63
C PHE A 9 -10.57 -3.18 -10.57
N GLN A 10 -10.33 -2.67 -9.37
CA GLN A 10 -9.79 -1.34 -9.16
C GLN A 10 -8.52 -1.40 -8.31
N LEU A 11 -7.44 -0.81 -8.82
CA LEU A 11 -6.21 -0.60 -8.06
C LEU A 11 -6.17 0.86 -7.59
N ILE A 12 -6.00 1.04 -6.28
CA ILE A 12 -5.86 2.34 -5.63
C ILE A 12 -4.50 2.38 -4.98
N GLU A 13 -3.60 3.15 -5.58
CA GLU A 13 -2.24 3.31 -5.08
C GLU A 13 -2.14 4.53 -4.17
N ILE A 14 -1.61 4.29 -2.99
CA ILE A 14 -1.40 5.26 -1.93
C ILE A 14 0.11 5.36 -1.70
N ASN A 15 0.73 6.36 -2.32
CA ASN A 15 2.14 6.65 -2.07
C ASN A 15 2.29 7.40 -0.74
N SER A 16 2.93 6.75 0.24
CA SER A 16 3.08 7.23 1.61
C SER A 16 3.88 8.55 1.70
N HIS A 17 4.92 8.76 0.89
CA HIS A 17 5.68 10.02 0.85
C HIS A 17 4.85 11.21 0.34
N SER A 18 4.07 10.98 -0.71
CA SER A 18 3.13 11.97 -1.26
C SER A 18 1.97 12.24 -0.29
N LEU A 19 1.62 11.24 0.52
CA LEU A 19 0.63 11.32 1.58
C LEU A 19 1.07 12.16 2.80
N PHE A 20 2.33 12.54 2.95
CA PHE A 20 2.71 13.46 4.03
C PHE A 20 2.92 14.89 3.53
N SER A 21 3.59 15.04 2.39
CA SER A 21 3.91 16.36 1.82
C SER A 21 2.67 17.18 1.47
N LYS A 22 1.64 16.59 0.84
CA LYS A 22 0.38 17.29 0.50
C LYS A 22 -0.50 17.57 1.73
N TRP A 23 -0.30 16.82 2.81
CA TRP A 23 -1.26 16.69 3.91
C TRP A 23 -0.92 17.56 5.10
N PHE A 24 0.36 17.91 5.24
CA PHE A 24 0.81 18.99 6.10
C PHE A 24 0.35 20.37 5.61
N SER A 25 0.03 20.50 4.30
CA SER A 25 -0.37 21.74 3.64
C SER A 25 -1.89 21.92 3.55
N GLU A 26 -2.66 20.90 3.14
CA GLU A 26 -4.10 21.02 2.88
C GLU A 26 -4.90 19.75 3.28
N SER A 27 -5.14 19.61 4.58
CA SER A 27 -6.32 18.99 5.20
C SER A 27 -6.50 17.45 5.13
N GLY A 28 -6.56 16.82 6.31
CA GLY A 28 -7.02 15.42 6.50
C GLY A 28 -8.42 15.10 5.94
N LYS A 29 -9.17 16.11 5.46
CA LYS A 29 -10.42 15.94 4.71
C LYS A 29 -10.22 15.16 3.41
N LEU A 30 -9.08 15.31 2.74
CA LEU A 30 -8.81 14.53 1.52
C LEU A 30 -8.70 13.02 1.82
N VAL A 31 -8.28 12.63 3.03
CA VAL A 31 -7.95 11.24 3.40
C VAL A 31 -9.28 10.58 3.64
N LEU A 32 -10.12 11.26 4.43
CA LEU A 32 -11.50 10.88 4.63
C LEU A 32 -12.21 10.73 3.29
N LYS A 33 -12.12 11.71 2.38
CA LYS A 33 -12.70 11.58 1.04
C LYS A 33 -12.16 10.39 0.23
N LEU A 34 -10.85 10.14 0.28
CA LEU A 34 -10.25 9.00 -0.41
C LEU A 34 -10.82 7.68 0.14
N PHE A 35 -10.89 7.53 1.45
CA PHE A 35 -11.43 6.32 2.08
C PHE A 35 -12.95 6.21 1.95
N ASP A 36 -13.68 7.32 1.92
CA ASP A 36 -15.11 7.36 1.65
C ASP A 36 -15.40 6.89 0.22
N ASN A 37 -14.63 7.36 -0.76
CA ASN A 37 -14.74 6.86 -2.13
C ASN A 37 -14.43 5.36 -2.18
N ILE A 38 -13.37 4.89 -1.51
CA ILE A 38 -13.04 3.45 -1.45
C ILE A 38 -14.23 2.65 -0.90
N ARG A 39 -14.88 3.12 0.17
CA ARG A 39 -16.06 2.48 0.74
C ARG A 39 -17.21 2.44 -0.24
N GLU A 40 -17.53 3.58 -0.87
CA GLU A 40 -18.61 3.67 -1.86
C GLU A 40 -18.40 2.68 -3.02
N PHE A 41 -17.17 2.54 -3.51
CA PHE A 41 -16.84 1.52 -4.51
C PHE A 41 -17.00 0.09 -3.98
N ALA A 42 -16.72 -0.14 -2.70
CA ALA A 42 -16.80 -1.44 -2.05
C ALA A 42 -18.23 -1.87 -1.71
N GLU A 43 -19.19 -0.93 -1.65
CA GLU A 43 -20.61 -1.24 -1.42
C GLU A 43 -21.20 -2.11 -2.53
N ASP A 44 -20.67 -2.02 -3.76
CA ASP A 44 -20.99 -2.93 -4.84
C ASP A 44 -20.13 -4.21 -4.71
N PRO A 45 -20.75 -5.37 -4.40
CA PRO A 45 -20.04 -6.62 -4.19
C PRO A 45 -19.42 -7.19 -5.48
N THR A 46 -19.80 -6.68 -6.66
CA THR A 46 -19.20 -7.08 -7.95
C THR A 46 -17.85 -6.41 -8.21
N ASN A 47 -17.47 -5.43 -7.39
CA ASN A 47 -16.18 -4.75 -7.47
C ASN A 47 -15.16 -5.42 -6.54
N MET A 48 -13.97 -5.69 -7.07
CA MET A 48 -12.80 -6.09 -6.30
C MET A 48 -11.80 -4.94 -6.24
N ILE A 49 -11.41 -4.55 -5.03
CA ILE A 49 -10.54 -3.39 -4.81
C ILE A 49 -9.21 -3.82 -4.21
N PHE A 50 -8.13 -3.41 -4.85
CA PHE A 50 -6.77 -3.53 -4.34
C PHE A 50 -6.29 -2.16 -3.86
N VAL A 51 -6.05 -2.02 -2.57
CA VAL A 51 -5.44 -0.81 -2.00
C VAL A 51 -3.95 -1.09 -1.78
N LEU A 52 -3.10 -0.49 -2.60
CA LEU A 52 -1.65 -0.61 -2.49
C LEU A 52 -1.09 0.57 -1.70
N ILE A 53 -0.34 0.29 -0.65
CA ILE A 53 0.38 1.29 0.14
C ILE A 53 1.87 1.01 0.00
N ASP A 54 2.56 1.90 -0.69
CA ASP A 54 3.99 1.74 -0.93
C ASP A 54 4.81 2.41 0.17
N GLU A 55 5.93 1.80 0.53
CA GLU A 55 6.92 2.33 1.48
C GLU A 55 6.32 2.68 2.85
N VAL A 56 5.57 1.74 3.46
CA VAL A 56 4.87 1.98 4.74
C VAL A 56 5.79 2.35 5.90
N GLU A 57 7.09 2.06 5.81
CA GLU A 57 8.09 2.50 6.77
C GLU A 57 8.18 4.03 6.90
N SER A 58 7.78 4.79 5.88
CA SER A 58 7.77 6.25 5.97
C SER A 58 6.75 6.73 7.02
N LEU A 59 5.59 6.06 7.10
CA LEU A 59 4.53 6.31 8.08
C LEU A 59 5.04 6.05 9.51
N ALA A 60 5.83 4.99 9.68
CA ALA A 60 6.46 4.61 10.94
C ALA A 60 7.55 5.60 11.38
N TYR A 61 8.41 5.99 10.44
CA TYR A 61 9.56 6.85 10.70
C TYR A 61 9.14 8.26 11.13
N ASP A 62 8.14 8.83 10.46
CA ASP A 62 7.60 10.13 10.82
C ASP A 62 6.99 10.11 12.22
N ARG A 63 6.27 9.04 12.58
CA ARG A 63 5.75 8.84 13.94
C ARG A 63 6.85 8.82 15.00
N GLN A 64 7.99 8.17 14.74
CA GLN A 64 9.11 8.09 15.69
C GLN A 64 9.87 9.42 15.84
N ARG A 65 10.13 10.14 14.73
CA ARG A 65 10.80 11.45 14.75
C ARG A 65 10.03 12.51 15.53
N ILE A 66 8.71 12.39 15.55
CA ILE A 66 7.82 13.36 16.20
C ILE A 66 7.73 13.15 17.71
N ASN A 67 7.95 11.92 18.21
CA ASN A 67 7.82 11.60 19.64
C ASN A 67 8.86 12.25 20.57
N SER A 68 9.84 12.99 20.04
CA SER A 68 10.91 13.63 20.85
C SER A 68 10.61 15.04 21.38
N ALA A 69 9.53 15.72 20.97
CA ALA A 69 9.07 16.97 21.59
C ALA A 69 7.66 17.34 21.07
N ASP A 70 6.63 17.09 21.89
CA ASP A 70 5.19 17.29 21.61
C ASP A 70 4.58 16.46 20.44
N PRO A 71 3.42 15.81 20.64
CA PRO A 71 2.73 15.10 19.56
C PRO A 71 2.15 16.11 18.57
N THR A 72 2.95 16.47 17.56
CA THR A 72 2.54 17.34 16.45
C THR A 72 1.44 16.67 15.61
N ASP A 73 0.66 17.49 14.91
CA ASP A 73 -0.50 17.08 14.11
C ASP A 73 -0.24 15.90 13.15
N ALA A 74 1.01 15.70 12.74
CA ALA A 74 1.42 14.56 11.92
C ALA A 74 1.16 13.19 12.58
N VAL A 75 1.41 12.99 13.89
CA VAL A 75 1.08 11.71 14.54
C VAL A 75 -0.42 11.43 14.54
N ARG A 76 -1.26 12.47 14.66
CA ARG A 76 -2.72 12.34 14.54
C ARG A 76 -3.14 11.94 13.14
N VAL A 77 -2.48 12.48 12.11
CA VAL A 77 -2.72 12.12 10.71
C VAL A 77 -2.37 10.65 10.44
N VAL A 78 -1.22 10.18 10.93
CA VAL A 78 -0.84 8.75 10.79
C VAL A 78 -1.86 7.84 11.44
N ASN A 79 -2.27 8.14 12.68
CA ASN A 79 -3.27 7.35 13.38
C ASN A 79 -4.63 7.38 12.65
N ALA A 80 -5.01 8.52 12.05
CA ALA A 80 -6.22 8.62 11.25
C ALA A 80 -6.16 7.70 10.03
N ILE A 81 -5.06 7.68 9.29
CA ILE A 81 -4.86 6.78 8.14
C ILE A 81 -4.96 5.31 8.58
N LEU A 82 -4.24 4.92 9.64
CA LEU A 82 -4.30 3.56 10.19
C LEU A 82 -5.73 3.16 10.56
N THR A 83 -6.48 4.07 11.19
CA THR A 83 -7.89 3.84 11.55
C THR A 83 -8.77 3.66 10.31
N GLN A 84 -8.53 4.43 9.24
CA GLN A 84 -9.28 4.26 8.00
C GLN A 84 -8.94 2.93 7.29
N LEU A 85 -7.67 2.50 7.32
CA LEU A 85 -7.25 1.19 6.83
C LEU A 85 -7.94 0.05 7.58
N ASP A 86 -7.95 0.12 8.91
CA ASP A 86 -8.67 -0.85 9.76
C ASP A 86 -10.17 -0.89 9.40
N SER A 87 -10.76 0.27 9.09
CA SER A 87 -12.17 0.38 8.69
C SER A 87 -12.49 -0.21 7.32
N ILE A 88 -11.58 -0.19 6.35
CA ILE A 88 -11.84 -0.78 5.03
C ILE A 88 -11.46 -2.27 4.99
N LYS A 89 -10.59 -2.74 5.90
CA LYS A 89 -10.22 -4.15 6.03
C LYS A 89 -11.42 -5.08 6.31
N GLN A 90 -12.51 -4.56 6.87
CA GLN A 90 -13.72 -5.35 7.15
C GLN A 90 -14.53 -5.74 5.89
N TYR A 91 -14.26 -5.12 4.73
CA TYR A 91 -14.97 -5.42 3.49
C TYR A 91 -14.35 -6.66 2.81
N PRO A 92 -15.14 -7.70 2.50
CA PRO A 92 -14.62 -8.95 1.96
C PRO A 92 -14.07 -8.84 0.53
N ASN A 93 -14.41 -7.77 -0.18
CA ASN A 93 -14.01 -7.45 -1.54
C ASN A 93 -12.88 -6.40 -1.62
N ILE A 94 -12.19 -6.14 -0.50
CA ILE A 94 -11.01 -5.28 -0.45
C ILE A 94 -9.79 -6.08 -0.04
N ILE A 95 -8.72 -5.98 -0.84
CA ILE A 95 -7.38 -6.48 -0.50
C ILE A 95 -6.45 -5.29 -0.29
N ILE A 96 -5.84 -5.21 0.89
CA ILE A 96 -4.82 -4.21 1.20
C ILE A 96 -3.44 -4.85 1.01
N LEU A 97 -2.64 -4.25 0.14
CA LEU A 97 -1.26 -4.62 -0.12
C LEU A 97 -0.36 -3.53 0.46
N ALA A 98 0.64 -3.91 1.24
CA ALA A 98 1.61 -2.99 1.80
C ALA A 98 3.03 -3.49 1.51
N THR A 99 3.90 -2.60 1.09
CA THR A 99 5.32 -2.90 0.84
C THR A 99 6.19 -2.15 1.85
N SER A 100 7.33 -2.75 2.20
CA SER A 100 8.34 -2.06 2.98
C SER A 100 9.75 -2.47 2.59
N ASN A 101 10.65 -1.50 2.48
CA ASN A 101 12.06 -1.75 2.24
C ASN A 101 12.85 -1.98 3.54
N VAL A 102 12.27 -1.67 4.71
CA VAL A 102 12.98 -1.72 5.99
C VAL A 102 12.51 -2.91 6.84
N SER A 103 12.98 -4.10 6.48
CA SER A 103 12.65 -5.36 7.15
C SER A 103 12.94 -5.41 8.66
N LYS A 104 13.86 -4.58 9.18
CA LYS A 104 14.28 -4.60 10.60
C LYS A 104 13.64 -3.53 11.48
N SER A 105 12.99 -2.52 10.91
CA SER A 105 12.41 -1.40 11.69
C SER A 105 10.96 -1.12 11.36
N MET A 106 10.26 -2.09 10.76
CA MET A 106 8.83 -1.96 10.50
C MET A 106 8.09 -1.75 11.84
N ASP A 107 7.29 -0.68 11.93
CA ASP A 107 6.54 -0.36 13.15
C ASP A 107 5.61 -1.52 13.48
N ASN A 108 5.66 -1.99 14.73
CA ASN A 108 4.80 -3.05 15.25
C ASN A 108 3.32 -2.75 14.93
N ALA A 109 2.92 -1.49 14.86
CA ALA A 109 1.55 -1.10 14.51
C ALA A 109 1.08 -1.60 13.12
N PHE A 110 1.97 -1.72 12.13
CA PHE A 110 1.63 -2.28 10.81
C PHE A 110 1.72 -3.79 10.79
N VAL A 111 2.76 -4.34 11.43
CA VAL A 111 2.98 -5.79 11.56
C VAL A 111 1.79 -6.45 12.25
N ASP A 112 1.31 -5.87 13.35
CA ASP A 112 0.18 -6.38 14.13
C ASP A 112 -1.15 -6.37 13.36
N ARG A 113 -1.27 -5.55 12.31
CA ARG A 113 -2.47 -5.42 11.47
C ARG A 113 -2.44 -6.30 10.22
N ALA A 114 -1.29 -6.85 9.86
CA ALA A 114 -1.13 -7.65 8.66
C ALA A 114 -1.55 -9.10 8.93
N ASP A 115 -2.44 -9.64 8.09
CA ASP A 115 -2.82 -11.05 8.18
C ASP A 115 -1.72 -11.96 7.63
N ILE A 116 -0.98 -11.48 6.64
CA ILE A 116 0.12 -12.18 5.99
C ILE A 116 1.31 -11.23 5.90
N ILE A 117 2.47 -11.72 6.33
CA ILE A 117 3.75 -11.02 6.20
C ILE A 117 4.68 -11.94 5.42
N GLN A 118 5.06 -11.49 4.23
CA GLN A 118 5.97 -12.23 3.37
C GLN A 118 7.24 -11.43 3.14
N PHE A 119 8.37 -11.99 3.57
CA PHE A 119 9.67 -11.46 3.18
C PHE A 119 10.00 -11.90 1.74
N VAL A 120 10.32 -10.94 0.88
CA VAL A 120 10.79 -11.19 -0.48
C VAL A 120 12.28 -10.92 -0.51
N GLY A 121 13.07 -12.00 -0.58
CA GLY A 121 14.52 -11.92 -0.68
C GLY A 121 15.02 -11.64 -2.10
N LEU A 122 16.34 -11.57 -2.26
CA LEU A 122 16.95 -11.48 -3.58
C LEU A 122 16.57 -12.69 -4.45
N PRO A 123 16.35 -12.49 -5.76
CA PRO A 123 16.01 -13.58 -6.66
C PRO A 123 17.15 -14.62 -6.71
N SER A 124 16.77 -15.90 -6.80
CA SER A 124 17.74 -16.99 -7.02
C SER A 124 18.42 -16.85 -8.37
N SER A 125 19.56 -17.52 -8.57
CA SER A 125 20.24 -17.55 -9.87
C SER A 125 19.33 -17.99 -11.02
N GLN A 126 18.44 -18.94 -10.75
CA GLN A 126 17.44 -19.40 -11.71
C GLN A 126 16.41 -18.31 -12.04
N MET A 127 15.91 -17.59 -11.03
CA MET A 127 14.99 -16.46 -11.25
C MET A 127 15.66 -15.30 -11.99
N VAL A 128 16.92 -15.01 -11.67
CA VAL A 128 17.71 -14.00 -12.39
C VAL A 128 17.84 -14.38 -13.87
N TYR A 129 18.14 -15.64 -14.18
CA TYR A 129 18.19 -16.12 -15.56
C TYR A 129 16.85 -15.92 -16.28
N GLU A 130 15.72 -16.28 -15.66
CA GLU A 130 14.40 -16.13 -16.28
C GLU A 130 14.03 -14.66 -16.50
N ILE A 131 14.32 -13.77 -15.54
CA ILE A 131 14.10 -12.33 -15.70
C ILE A 131 14.90 -11.81 -16.91
N LEU A 132 16.20 -12.11 -16.97
CA LEU A 132 17.06 -11.68 -18.07
C LEU A 132 16.61 -12.25 -19.41
N ARG A 133 16.28 -13.55 -19.44
CA ARG A 133 15.77 -14.22 -20.63
C ARG A 133 14.48 -13.57 -21.12
N SER A 134 13.52 -13.31 -20.22
CA SER A 134 12.27 -12.64 -20.55
C SER A 134 12.51 -11.25 -21.13
N SER A 135 13.36 -10.44 -20.49
CA SER A 135 13.70 -9.09 -20.98
C SER A 135 14.36 -9.12 -22.36
N ILE A 136 15.29 -10.05 -22.61
CA ILE A 136 15.93 -10.20 -23.92
C ILE A 136 14.91 -10.60 -24.99
N MET A 137 14.02 -11.55 -24.67
CA MET A 137 12.99 -11.99 -25.61
C MET A 137 12.04 -10.85 -25.99
N GLU A 138 11.70 -9.98 -25.05
CA GLU A 138 10.89 -8.80 -25.30
C GLU A 138 11.60 -7.78 -26.22
N LEU A 139 12.92 -7.60 -26.06
CA LEU A 139 13.71 -6.73 -26.95
C LEU A 139 13.75 -7.26 -28.39
N ILE A 140 13.88 -8.58 -28.57
CA ILE A 140 13.83 -9.24 -29.88
C ILE A 140 12.44 -9.04 -30.51
N GLN A 141 11.37 -9.26 -29.75
CA GLN A 141 9.99 -9.06 -30.23
C GLN A 141 9.75 -7.60 -30.64
N SER A 142 10.32 -6.67 -29.89
CA SER A 142 10.24 -5.23 -30.14
C SER A 142 11.21 -4.73 -31.22
N ARG A 143 12.04 -5.62 -31.81
CA ARG A 143 13.05 -5.31 -32.84
C ARG A 143 14.06 -4.24 -32.42
N VAL A 144 14.36 -4.15 -31.13
CA VAL A 144 15.42 -3.28 -30.60
C VAL A 144 16.79 -3.90 -30.87
N ILE A 145 16.86 -5.23 -30.83
CA ILE A 145 18.00 -6.07 -31.21
C ILE A 145 17.55 -7.20 -32.13
#